data_AF-A0AAE4YP34-F1
#
_entry.id   AF-A0AAE4YP34-F1
#
_cell.length_a   1.000
_cell.length_b   1.000
_cell.length_c   1.000
_cell.angle_alpha   90.00
_cell.angle_beta   90.00
_cell.angle_gamma   90.00
#
_symmetry.space_group_name_H-M   'P 1'
#
loop_
_entity.id
_entity.type
_entity.pdbx_description
1 polymer ?
#
loop_
_entity_poly.entity_id
_entity_poly.type
_entity_poly.pdbx_seq_one_letter_code
_entity_poly.pdbx_strand_id
1 'polypeptide(L)' 'MPFRQWMRTGLGGLGWRPVDFWSATLTEFFEAINGHNEAQGSEEPTAAPSVDEVAALVAKYG' A
#
# COMPACT_ATOMS: atom_id res chain seq x y z
N MET A 1 0.73 -9.47 3.96
CA MET A 1 2.18 -9.16 3.88
C MET A 1 2.97 -9.99 4.90
N PRO A 2 4.05 -10.68 4.51
CA PRO A 2 4.97 -11.35 5.44
C PRO A 2 5.63 -10.35 6.39
N PHE A 3 5.93 -10.74 7.63
CA PHE A 3 6.48 -9.84 8.67
C PHE A 3 7.74 -9.06 8.22
N ARG A 4 8.65 -9.71 7.50
CA ARG A 4 9.85 -9.05 6.94
C ARG A 4 9.52 -7.91 5.96
N GLN A 5 8.40 -8.01 5.25
CA GLN A 5 7.95 -6.98 4.32
C GLN A 5 7.41 -5.76 5.08
N TRP A 6 6.66 -5.97 6.17
CA TRP A 6 6.21 -4.88 7.06
C TRP A 6 7.39 -4.07 7.60
N MET A 7 8.42 -4.73 8.12
CA MET A 7 9.62 -4.06 8.62
C MET A 7 10.35 -3.28 7.53
N ARG A 8 10.45 -3.84 6.31
CA ARG A 8 11.07 -3.15 5.17
C ARG A 8 10.31 -1.87 4.82
N THR A 9 8.98 -1.92 4.80
CA THR A 9 8.16 -0.74 4.51
C THR A 9 8.27 0.30 5.63
N GLY A 10 8.14 -0.09 6.91
CA GLY A 10 8.20 0.85 8.03
C GLY A 10 9.58 1.45 8.27
N LEU A 11 10.60 0.61 8.44
CA LEU A 11 11.95 1.06 8.79
C LEU A 11 12.72 1.61 7.58
N GLY A 12 12.43 1.07 6.39
CA GLY A 12 13.08 1.49 5.14
C GLY A 12 12.28 2.54 4.40
N GLY A 13 11.07 2.19 3.95
CA GLY A 13 10.24 3.04 3.10
C GLY A 13 9.78 4.32 3.81
N LEU A 14 9.25 4.21 5.03
CA LEU A 14 8.79 5.35 5.82
C LEU A 14 9.92 6.02 6.62
N GLY A 15 11.11 5.41 6.69
CA GLY A 15 12.26 5.92 7.44
C GLY A 15 12.04 5.97 8.95
N TRP A 16 11.11 5.20 9.50
CA TRP A 16 10.84 5.17 10.93
C TRP A 16 12.01 4.62 11.72
N ARG A 17 12.24 5.19 12.91
CA ARG A 17 13.16 4.55 13.86
C ARG A 17 12.51 3.26 14.36
N PRO A 18 13.30 2.26 14.78
CA PRO A 18 12.76 1.01 15.30
C PRO A 18 11.73 1.21 16.42
N VAL A 19 11.96 2.16 17.33
CA VAL A 19 11.03 2.45 18.43
C VAL A 19 9.66 2.91 17.92
N ASP A 20 9.62 3.76 16.88
CA ASP A 20 8.38 4.29 16.32
C ASP A 20 7.58 3.16 15.65
N PHE A 21 8.27 2.29 14.90
CA PHE A 21 7.66 1.10 14.26
C PHE A 21 7.03 0.14 15.26
N TRP A 22 7.70 -0.15 16.38
CA TRP A 22 7.19 -1.09 17.38
C TRP A 22 6.08 -0.50 18.25
N SER A 23 6.04 0.83 18.40
CA SER A 23 4.96 1.51 19.12
C SER A 23 3.71 1.75 18.29
N ALA A 24 3.83 1.71 16.96
CA ALA A 24 2.72 2.02 16.06
C ALA A 24 1.65 0.93 16.06
N THR A 25 0.40 1.36 16.03
CA THR A 25 -0.75 0.51 15.74
C THR A 25 -0.85 0.21 14.24
N LEU A 26 -1.66 -0.79 13.88
CA LEU A 26 -1.92 -1.11 12.47
C LEU A 26 -2.54 0.07 11.71
N THR A 27 -3.42 0.84 12.35
CA THR A 27 -4.05 2.01 11.76
C THR A 27 -3.01 3.07 11.42
N GLU A 28 -2.17 3.45 12.40
CA GLU A 28 -1.12 4.46 12.20
C GLU A 28 -0.11 4.04 11.14
N PHE A 29 0.20 2.74 11.06
CA PHE A 29 1.08 2.21 10.03
C PHE A 29 0.51 2.43 8.61
N PHE A 30 -0.79 2.19 8.40
CA PHE A 30 -1.43 2.40 7.10
C PHE A 30 -1.67 3.87 6.78
N GLU A 31 -2.04 4.68 7.78
CA GLU A 31 -2.14 6.13 7.61
C GLU A 31 -0.80 6.74 7.20
N ALA A 32 0.30 6.29 7.81
CA ALA A 32 1.63 6.73 7.43
C ALA A 32 2.02 6.33 6.01
N ILE A 33 1.61 5.13 5.55
CA ILE A 33 1.79 4.74 4.14
C ILE A 33 0.99 5.66 3.21
N ASN A 34 -0.28 5.92 3.53
CA ASN A 34 -1.12 6.79 2.71
C ASN A 34 -0.55 8.20 2.63
N GLY A 35 -0.20 8.80 3.77
CA GLY A 35 0.43 10.12 3.81
C GLY A 35 1.77 10.18 3.09
N HIS A 36 2.59 9.12 3.17
CA HIS A 36 3.85 9.03 2.43
C HIS A 36 3.63 8.98 0.92
N ASN A 37 2.65 8.19 0.47
CA ASN A 37 2.28 8.05 -0.93
C ASN A 37 1.71 9.37 -1.49
N GLU A 38 0.80 10.02 -0.76
CA GLU A 38 0.26 11.34 -1.09
C GLU A 38 1.37 12.39 -1.25
N ALA A 39 2.32 12.42 -0.30
CA ALA A 39 3.46 13.35 -0.36
C ALA A 39 4.41 13.10 -1.54
N GLN A 40 4.49 11.86 -2.03
CA GLN A 40 5.29 11.48 -3.20
C GLN A 40 4.54 11.62 -4.53
N GLY A 41 3.27 12.08 -4.50
CA GLY A 41 2.46 12.24 -5.69
C GLY A 41 2.05 10.91 -6.32
N SER A 42 1.86 9.87 -5.51
CA SER A 42 1.32 8.61 -6.03
C SER A 42 0.00 8.87 -6.75
N GLU A 43 -0.14 8.38 -7.98
CA GLU A 43 -1.42 8.36 -8.69
C GLU A 43 -2.48 7.69 -7.81
N GLU A 44 -3.73 8.15 -7.92
CA GLU A 44 -4.86 7.59 -7.18
C GLU A 44 -4.83 6.06 -7.26
N PRO A 45 -5.25 5.35 -6.18
CA PRO A 45 -5.28 3.89 -6.18
C PRO A 45 -5.87 3.40 -7.50
N THR A 46 -5.12 2.55 -8.21
CA THR A 46 -5.48 2.08 -9.55
C THR A 46 -6.97 1.78 -9.56
N ALA A 47 -7.72 2.61 -10.30
CA ALA A 47 -9.17 2.54 -10.27
C ALA A 47 -9.59 1.10 -10.51
N ALA A 48 -10.61 0.64 -9.78
CA ALA A 48 -11.17 -0.68 -10.03
C ALA A 48 -11.48 -0.79 -11.53
N PRO A 49 -11.14 -1.92 -12.18
CA PRO A 49 -11.37 -2.08 -13.60
C PRO A 49 -12.85 -1.84 -13.88
N SER A 50 -13.11 -1.10 -14.96
CA SER A 50 -14.46 -0.89 -15.46
C SER A 50 -15.13 -2.22 -15.78
N VAL A 51 -16.46 -2.21 -15.83
CA VAL A 51 -17.26 -3.40 -16.19
C VAL A 51 -16.80 -3.97 -17.54
N ASP A 52 -16.41 -3.11 -18.48
CA ASP A 52 -15.94 -3.51 -19.80
C ASP A 52 -14.55 -4.19 -19.74
N GLU A 53 -13.63 -3.69 -18.91
CA GLU A 53 -12.32 -4.33 -18.70
C GLU A 53 -12.48 -5.69 -18.02
N VAL A 54 -13.38 -5.80 -17.05
CA VAL A 54 -13.71 -7.09 -16.42
C VAL A 54 -14.31 -8.05 -17.45
N ALA A 55 -15.24 -7.60 -18.29
CA ALA A 55 -15.85 -8.43 -19.33
C ALA A 55 -14.82 -8.92 -20.36
N ALA A 56 -13.89 -8.05 -20.78
CA ALA A 56 -12.81 -8.40 -21.70
C ALA A 56 -11.84 -9.42 -21.10
N LEU A 57 -11.53 -9.32 -19.81
CA LEU A 57 -10.69 -10.29 -19.10
C LEU A 57 -11.39 -11.65 -18.99
N VAL A 58 -12.68 -11.67 -18.68
CA VAL A 58 -13.47 -12.91 -18.63
C VAL A 58 -13.53 -13.57 -20.01
N ALA A 59 -13.75 -12.82 -21.09
CA ALA A 59 -13.78 -13.37 -22.44
C ALA A 59 -12.42 -13.93 -22.91
N LYS A 60 -11.31 -13.39 -22.39
CA LYS A 60 -9.95 -13.79 -22.76
C LYS A 60 -9.44 -15.00 -21.98
N TYR A 61 -9.88 -15.18 -20.74
CA TYR A 61 -9.31 -16.15 -19.80
C TYR A 61 -10.32 -17.10 -19.15
N GLY A 62 -11.63 -16.88 -19.32
CA GLY A 62 -12.71 -17.79 -18.90
C GLY A 62 -13.06 -18.78 -19.99
#